data_AF-A0A1K1MWC7-F1
#
_entry.id   AF-A0A1K1MWC7-F1
#
_cell.length_a   1.000
_cell.length_b   1.000
_cell.length_c   1.000
_cell.angle_alpha   90.00
_cell.angle_beta   90.00
_cell.angle_gamma   90.00
#
_symmetry.space_group_name_H-M   'P 1'
#
loop_
_entity.id
_entity.type
_entity.pdbx_description
1 polymer ?
#
loop_
_entity_poly.entity_id
_entity_poly.type
_entity_poly.pdbx_seq_one_letter_code
_entity_poly.pdbx_strand_id
1 'polypeptide(L)'
;MKNISILILIFSIATSCNDDSKMKDLENRILNIENKNKILSDSLHNVTTKFVTPFQLYEKIVLSELKTPPNKIIANYEALIKNYPDSFWQHEAKKRVENIKNRKEYWSEKDGWKLPSKKTPKIKIPKVIIPPPLYEPDPTINCPGC
;
A
#
# COMPACT_ATOMS: atom_id res chain seq x y z
N MET A 1 -77.80 3.19 20.07
CA MET A 1 -76.48 2.67 20.52
C MET A 1 -75.72 1.92 19.41
N LYS A 2 -75.76 2.37 18.14
CA LYS A 2 -75.00 1.72 17.03
C LYS A 2 -73.77 2.51 16.57
N ASN A 3 -73.70 3.82 16.88
CA ASN A 3 -72.63 4.69 16.39
C ASN A 3 -71.41 4.78 17.34
N ILE A 4 -71.53 4.29 18.58
CA ILE A 4 -70.44 4.29 19.57
C ILE A 4 -69.45 3.16 19.31
N SER A 5 -69.92 1.99 18.86
CA SER A 5 -69.07 0.83 18.58
C SER A 5 -68.12 1.04 17.39
N ILE A 6 -68.50 1.87 16.41
CA ILE A 6 -67.66 2.23 15.25
C ILE A 6 -66.51 3.18 15.69
N LEU A 7 -66.78 4.07 16.65
CA LEU A 7 -65.78 5.02 17.15
C LEU A 7 -64.68 4.34 17.98
N ILE A 8 -65.03 3.28 18.72
CA ILE A 8 -64.06 2.47 19.48
C ILE A 8 -63.18 1.63 18.54
N LEU A 9 -63.73 1.15 17.42
CA LEU A 9 -62.97 0.37 16.44
C LEU A 9 -61.91 1.22 15.71
N ILE A 10 -62.22 2.49 15.43
CA ILE A 10 -61.28 3.43 14.80
C ILE A 10 -60.18 3.85 15.79
N PHE A 11 -60.50 4.03 17.07
CA PHE A 11 -59.51 4.34 18.10
C PHE A 11 -58.52 3.18 18.34
N SER A 12 -58.97 1.94 18.14
CA SER A 12 -58.16 0.73 18.34
C SER A 12 -57.11 0.52 17.23
N ILE A 13 -57.29 1.13 16.06
CA ILE A 13 -56.32 1.08 14.95
C ILE A 13 -55.23 2.15 15.13
N ALA A 14 -55.52 3.24 15.85
CA ALA A 14 -54.58 4.32 16.12
C ALA A 14 -53.58 4.01 17.26
N THR A 15 -53.81 2.96 18.06
CA THR A 15 -52.92 2.54 19.16
C THR A 15 -52.02 1.36 18.80
N SER A 16 -51.83 1.08 17.50
CA SER A 16 -50.73 0.22 17.06
C SER A 16 -49.41 0.90 17.43
N CYS A 17 -48.87 0.58 18.62
CA CYS A 17 -47.53 0.94 19.05
C CYS A 17 -46.53 0.51 17.99
N ASN A 18 -46.17 1.44 17.09
CA ASN A 18 -45.00 1.28 16.26
C ASN A 18 -43.83 1.27 17.23
N ASP A 19 -43.11 0.16 17.29
CA ASP A 19 -42.04 -0.06 18.26
C ASP A 19 -40.85 0.82 17.85
N ASP A 20 -40.91 2.12 18.17
CA ASP A 20 -39.90 3.14 17.83
C ASP A 20 -38.49 2.71 18.25
N SER A 21 -38.40 1.82 19.25
CA SER A 21 -37.16 1.19 19.68
C SER A 21 -36.50 0.37 18.55
N LYS A 22 -37.27 -0.37 17.77
CA LYS A 22 -36.79 -1.18 16.64
C LYS A 22 -36.38 -0.31 15.46
N MET A 23 -37.08 0.79 15.21
CA MET A 23 -36.66 1.73 14.16
C MET A 23 -35.38 2.46 14.54
N LYS A 24 -35.23 2.91 15.79
CA LYS A 24 -33.98 3.50 16.28
C LYS A 24 -32.81 2.52 16.25
N ASP A 25 -33.04 1.24 16.59
CA ASP A 25 -32.02 0.20 16.44
C ASP A 25 -31.59 0.05 14.98
N LEU A 26 -32.57 -0.02 14.06
CA LEU A 26 -32.29 -0.15 12.64
C LEU A 26 -31.51 1.05 12.09
N GLU A 27 -31.90 2.28 12.44
CA GLU A 27 -31.19 3.51 12.08
C GLU A 27 -29.74 3.50 12.59
N ASN A 28 -29.52 3.14 13.86
CA ASN A 28 -28.18 3.02 14.43
C ASN A 28 -27.32 1.97 13.70
N ARG A 29 -27.92 0.85 13.32
CA ARG A 29 -27.23 -0.20 12.55
C ARG A 29 -26.86 0.26 11.15
N ILE A 30 -27.75 0.98 10.46
CA ILE A 30 -27.48 1.57 9.14
C ILE A 30 -26.31 2.55 9.25
N LEU A 31 -26.35 3.49 10.19
CA LEU A 31 -25.28 4.46 10.40
C LEU A 31 -23.93 3.79 10.71
N ASN A 32 -23.94 2.73 11.51
CA ASN A 32 -22.74 1.95 11.81
C ASN A 32 -22.16 1.27 10.55
N ILE A 33 -23.03 0.70 9.70
CA ILE A 33 -22.60 0.07 8.43
C ILE A 33 -22.03 1.13 7.48
N GLU A 34 -22.68 2.27 7.34
CA GLU A 34 -22.21 3.38 6.50
C GLU A 34 -20.83 3.86 6.94
N ASN A 35 -20.63 4.05 8.26
CA ASN A 35 -19.35 4.45 8.80
C ASN A 35 -18.25 3.41 8.55
N LYS A 36 -18.56 2.11 8.75
CA LYS A 36 -17.61 1.02 8.45
C LYS A 36 -17.26 0.95 6.97
N ASN A 37 -18.24 1.12 6.09
CA ASN A 37 -18.02 1.14 4.64
C ASN A 37 -17.13 2.33 4.23
N LYS A 38 -17.32 3.49 4.85
CA LYS A 38 -16.46 4.65 4.64
C LYS A 38 -15.02 4.36 5.06
N ILE A 39 -14.81 3.83 6.28
CA ILE A 39 -13.47 3.46 6.77
C ILE A 39 -12.80 2.45 5.84
N LEU A 40 -13.54 1.44 5.38
CA LEU A 40 -13.02 0.44 4.46
C LEU A 40 -12.65 1.05 3.10
N SER A 41 -13.50 1.92 2.57
CA SER A 41 -13.23 2.65 1.33
C SER A 41 -11.98 3.53 1.44
N ASP A 42 -11.85 4.28 2.54
CA ASP A 42 -10.70 5.13 2.81
C ASP A 42 -9.41 4.30 2.96
N SER A 43 -9.50 3.16 3.65
CA SER A 43 -8.38 2.23 3.81
C SER A 43 -7.95 1.61 2.48
N LEU A 44 -8.91 1.16 1.67
CA LEU A 44 -8.66 0.63 0.33
C LEU A 44 -8.02 1.68 -0.58
N HIS A 45 -8.54 2.92 -0.53
CA HIS A 45 -7.97 4.03 -1.27
C HIS A 45 -6.52 4.32 -0.85
N ASN A 46 -6.25 4.34 0.45
CA ASN A 46 -4.91 4.55 0.99
C ASN A 46 -3.93 3.43 0.57
N VAL A 47 -4.36 2.16 0.66
CA VAL A 47 -3.53 1.02 0.22
C VAL A 47 -3.25 1.11 -1.29
N THR A 48 -4.27 1.42 -2.07
CA THR A 48 -4.15 1.51 -3.53
C THR A 48 -3.18 2.62 -3.93
N THR A 49 -3.33 3.82 -3.35
CA THR A 49 -2.52 4.98 -3.71
C THR A 49 -1.10 4.94 -3.17
N LYS A 50 -0.87 4.39 -1.96
CA LYS A 50 0.48 4.35 -1.37
C LYS A 50 1.30 3.14 -1.76
N PHE A 51 0.67 2.02 -2.12
CA PHE A 51 1.37 0.76 -2.37
C PHE A 51 1.11 0.19 -3.76
N VAL A 52 -0.15 -0.08 -4.12
CA VAL A 52 -0.48 -0.88 -5.31
C VAL A 52 -0.12 -0.15 -6.61
N THR A 53 -0.66 1.05 -6.81
CA THR A 53 -0.41 1.83 -8.02
C THR A 53 1.07 2.21 -8.20
N PRO A 54 1.76 2.75 -7.18
CA PRO A 54 3.18 3.04 -7.32
C PRO A 54 4.04 1.78 -7.52
N PHE A 55 3.66 0.62 -6.95
CA PHE A 55 4.35 -0.65 -7.22
C PHE A 55 4.25 -1.03 -8.70
N GLN A 56 3.05 -1.01 -9.28
CA GLN A 56 2.83 -1.39 -10.68
C GLN A 56 3.65 -0.51 -11.63
N LEU A 57 3.73 0.79 -11.35
CA LEU A 57 4.58 1.71 -12.11
C LEU A 57 6.06 1.37 -11.93
N TYR A 58 6.51 1.15 -10.69
CA TYR A 58 7.88 0.77 -10.39
C TYR A 58 8.28 -0.52 -11.14
N GLU A 59 7.46 -1.57 -11.02
CA GLU A 59 7.67 -2.86 -11.68
C GLU A 59 7.78 -2.70 -13.19
N LYS A 60 6.88 -1.93 -13.81
CA LYS A 60 6.92 -1.66 -15.25
C LYS A 60 8.23 -0.99 -15.68
N ILE A 61 8.75 -0.06 -14.87
CA ILE A 61 10.03 0.59 -15.15
C ILE A 61 11.17 -0.44 -15.08
N VAL A 62 11.21 -1.27 -14.03
CA VAL A 62 12.23 -2.31 -13.85
C VAL A 62 12.22 -3.30 -15.01
N LEU A 63 11.04 -3.80 -15.40
CA LEU A 63 10.91 -4.79 -16.48
C LEU A 63 11.32 -4.24 -17.86
N SER A 64 11.23 -2.93 -18.06
CA SER A 64 11.63 -2.27 -19.31
C SER A 64 13.05 -1.70 -19.29
N GLU A 65 13.75 -1.78 -18.16
CA GLU A 65 15.03 -1.10 -17.94
C GLU A 65 16.13 -1.54 -18.92
N LEU A 66 16.12 -2.81 -19.35
CA LEU A 66 17.14 -3.34 -20.27
C LEU A 66 17.10 -2.68 -21.65
N LYS A 67 15.91 -2.32 -22.14
CA LYS A 67 15.68 -1.79 -23.49
C LYS A 67 15.42 -0.28 -23.51
N THR A 68 15.39 0.35 -22.34
CA THR A 68 15.02 1.77 -22.21
C THR A 68 16.30 2.60 -22.00
N PRO A 69 16.48 3.72 -22.72
CA PRO A 69 17.62 4.61 -22.49
C PRO A 69 17.64 5.18 -21.07
N PRO A 70 18.82 5.38 -20.44
CA PRO A 70 18.97 5.87 -19.07
C PRO A 70 18.15 7.13 -18.76
N ASN A 71 18.16 8.12 -19.65
CA ASN A 71 17.42 9.36 -19.44
C ASN A 71 15.90 9.14 -19.35
N LYS A 72 15.37 8.19 -20.14
CA LYS A 72 13.95 7.83 -20.10
C LYS A 72 13.62 7.03 -18.85
N ILE A 73 14.51 6.13 -18.42
CA ILE A 73 14.32 5.41 -17.14
C ILE A 73 14.29 6.41 -15.97
N ILE A 74 15.24 7.35 -15.93
CA ILE A 74 15.29 8.42 -14.91
C ILE A 74 13.99 9.22 -14.92
N ALA A 75 13.55 9.69 -16.09
CA ALA A 75 12.30 10.45 -16.20
C ALA A 75 11.07 9.67 -15.70
N ASN A 76 11.00 8.35 -15.98
CA ASN A 76 9.91 7.51 -15.49
C ASN A 76 9.92 7.40 -13.95
N TYR A 77 11.11 7.21 -13.35
CA TYR A 77 11.22 7.19 -11.88
C TYR A 77 10.92 8.56 -11.27
N GLU A 78 11.36 9.66 -11.89
CA GLU A 78 11.04 11.03 -11.44
C GLU A 78 9.53 11.30 -11.49
N ALA A 79 8.83 10.81 -12.51
CA ALA A 79 7.37 10.86 -12.57
C ALA A 79 6.71 10.06 -11.44
N LEU A 80 7.22 8.86 -11.13
CA LEU A 80 6.75 8.06 -9.99
C LEU A 80 6.93 8.82 -8.68
N ILE A 81 8.13 9.38 -8.44
CA ILE A 81 8.46 10.14 -7.23
C ILE A 81 7.53 11.35 -7.08
N LYS A 82 7.26 12.07 -8.18
CA LYS A 82 6.38 13.24 -8.19
C LYS A 82 4.92 12.90 -7.91
N ASN A 83 4.42 11.82 -8.52
CA ASN A 83 3.01 11.45 -8.41
C ASN A 83 2.69 10.70 -7.11
N TYR A 84 3.68 10.06 -6.50
CA TYR A 84 3.52 9.25 -5.29
C TYR A 84 4.59 9.58 -4.23
N PRO A 85 4.64 10.84 -3.74
CA PRO A 85 5.73 11.32 -2.88
C PRO A 85 5.84 10.57 -1.55
N ASP A 86 4.73 10.08 -1.01
CA ASP A 86 4.65 9.37 0.27
C ASP A 86 4.60 7.84 0.13
N SER A 87 4.80 7.33 -1.09
CA SER A 87 4.84 5.87 -1.31
C SER A 87 6.18 5.28 -0.87
N PHE A 88 6.16 4.03 -0.42
CA PHE A 88 7.39 3.26 -0.19
C PHE A 88 8.30 3.24 -1.43
N TRP A 89 7.70 3.14 -2.61
CA TRP A 89 8.40 3.07 -3.90
C TRP A 89 9.09 4.37 -4.31
N GLN A 90 8.72 5.51 -3.71
CA GLN A 90 9.43 6.77 -3.92
C GLN A 90 10.88 6.67 -3.45
N HIS A 91 11.12 6.05 -2.29
CA HIS A 91 12.47 5.89 -1.72
C HIS A 91 13.33 4.99 -2.61
N GLU A 92 12.77 3.86 -3.03
CA GLU A 92 13.46 2.91 -3.91
C GLU A 92 13.70 3.50 -5.31
N ALA A 93 12.77 4.30 -5.84
CA ALA A 93 12.95 5.02 -7.10
C ALA A 93 14.11 6.01 -7.03
N LYS A 94 14.27 6.77 -5.93
CA LYS A 94 15.40 7.70 -5.75
C LYS A 94 16.74 6.98 -5.79
N LYS A 95 16.89 5.87 -5.06
CA LYS A 95 18.11 5.04 -5.08
C LYS A 95 18.41 4.52 -6.48
N ARG A 96 17.39 4.06 -7.21
CA ARG A 96 17.54 3.59 -8.60
C ARG A 96 17.98 4.71 -9.54
N VAL A 97 17.42 5.91 -9.41
CA VAL A 97 17.84 7.09 -10.19
C VAL A 97 19.32 7.39 -9.98
N GLU A 98 19.80 7.41 -8.75
CA GLU A 98 21.22 7.61 -8.44
C GLU A 98 22.09 6.49 -9.05
N ASN A 99 21.67 5.23 -8.89
CA ASN A 99 22.37 4.10 -9.48
C ASN A 99 22.50 4.24 -11.01
N ILE A 100 21.40 4.57 -11.69
CA ILE A 100 21.35 4.77 -13.14
C ILE A 100 22.24 5.94 -13.57
N LYS A 101 22.20 7.07 -12.85
CA LYS A 101 23.06 8.23 -13.12
C LYS A 101 24.55 7.86 -13.05
N ASN A 102 24.92 6.99 -12.11
CA ASN A 102 26.31 6.55 -11.88
C ASN A 102 26.80 5.47 -12.87
N ARG A 103 25.89 4.86 -13.63
CA ARG A 103 26.24 3.78 -14.56
C ARG A 103 25.81 4.05 -16.00
N LYS A 104 25.23 5.22 -16.29
CA LYS A 104 24.62 5.53 -17.59
C LYS A 104 25.60 5.40 -18.76
N GLU A 105 26.90 5.59 -18.53
CA GLU A 105 27.95 5.43 -19.53
C GLU A 105 28.11 3.99 -20.03
N TYR A 106 27.61 3.01 -19.26
CA TYR A 106 27.66 1.60 -19.66
C TYR A 106 26.45 1.16 -20.48
N TRP A 107 25.52 2.06 -20.79
CA TRP A 107 24.37 1.75 -21.64
C TRP A 107 24.63 2.17 -23.09
N SER A 108 24.28 1.31 -24.05
CA SER A 108 24.20 1.66 -25.47
C SER A 108 22.89 1.19 -26.09
N GLU A 109 22.43 1.88 -27.14
CA GLU A 109 21.21 1.49 -27.86
C GLU A 109 21.32 0.11 -28.50
N LYS A 110 22.51 -0.22 -29.01
CA LYS A 110 22.77 -1.49 -29.69
C LYS A 110 22.80 -2.69 -28.74
N ASP A 111 23.39 -2.54 -27.56
CA ASP A 111 23.75 -3.68 -26.71
C ASP A 111 23.12 -3.60 -25.30
N GLY A 112 22.38 -2.54 -24.98
CA GLY A 112 21.81 -2.30 -23.66
C GLY A 112 22.88 -2.03 -22.59
N TRP A 113 22.61 -2.48 -21.37
CA TRP A 113 23.53 -2.35 -20.23
C TRP A 113 24.74 -3.28 -20.34
N LYS A 114 25.95 -2.70 -20.34
CA LYS A 114 27.21 -3.43 -20.33
C LYS A 114 27.82 -3.43 -18.93
N LEU A 115 28.62 -4.44 -18.64
CA LEU A 115 29.49 -4.41 -17.47
C LEU A 115 30.73 -3.56 -17.78
N PRO A 116 31.23 -2.77 -16.81
CA PRO A 116 32.51 -2.07 -16.97
C PRO A 116 33.61 -3.08 -17.32
N SER A 117 34.24 -2.94 -18.49
CA SER A 117 35.36 -3.79 -18.87
C SER A 117 36.60 -3.38 -18.06
N LYS A 118 36.86 -4.08 -16.96
CA LYS A 118 38.13 -4.09 -16.19
C LYS A 118 38.84 -2.74 -16.07
N LYS A 119 38.29 -1.85 -15.23
CA LYS A 119 38.99 -0.79 -14.46
C LYS A 119 37.97 -0.14 -13.52
N THR A 120 37.27 -0.93 -12.72
CA THR A 120 36.44 -0.38 -11.65
C THR A 120 37.36 0.20 -10.57
N PRO A 121 37.21 1.48 -10.18
CA PRO A 121 37.77 1.92 -8.91
C PRO A 121 37.16 1.01 -7.84
N LYS A 122 38.00 0.48 -6.93
CA LYS A 122 37.53 -0.33 -5.81
C LYS A 122 36.41 0.43 -5.11
N ILE A 123 35.17 -0.02 -5.29
CA ILE A 123 34.04 0.45 -4.49
C ILE A 123 34.46 0.13 -3.06
N LYS A 124 34.75 1.16 -2.25
CA LYS A 124 34.88 1.00 -0.81
C LYS A 124 33.48 0.66 -0.32
N ILE A 125 33.14 -0.63 -0.32
CA ILE A 125 31.97 -1.12 0.38
C ILE A 125 32.16 -0.65 1.82
N PRO A 126 31.29 0.22 2.36
CA PRO A 126 31.35 0.53 3.79
C PRO A 126 31.31 -0.80 4.51
N LYS A 127 32.30 -1.07 5.37
CA LYS A 127 32.30 -2.26 6.22
C LYS A 127 30.92 -2.28 6.89
N VAL A 128 30.09 -3.26 6.54
CA VAL A 128 28.85 -3.50 7.27
C VAL A 128 29.30 -3.86 8.67
N ILE A 129 29.14 -2.92 9.61
CA ILE A 129 29.29 -3.21 11.03
C ILE A 129 28.06 -4.06 11.33
N ILE A 130 28.23 -5.38 11.25
CA ILE A 130 27.25 -6.31 11.79
C ILE A 130 27.29 -6.04 13.30
N PRO A 131 26.23 -5.48 13.91
CA PRO A 131 26.20 -5.35 15.35
C PRO A 131 26.37 -6.76 15.94
N PRO A 132 27.17 -6.93 17.01
CA PRO A 132 27.27 -8.21 17.67
C PRO A 132 25.86 -8.71 18.02
N PRO A 133 25.58 -10.02 17.86
CA PRO A 133 24.27 -10.56 18.18
C PRO A 133 23.89 -10.15 19.61
N LEU A 134 22.68 -9.62 19.78
CA LEU A 134 22.18 -9.09 21.06
C LEU A 134 22.04 -10.17 22.14
N TYR A 135 22.28 -11.45 21.81
CA TYR A 135 22.26 -12.56 22.73
C TYR A 135 23.30 -13.60 22.30
N GLU A 136 24.18 -13.99 23.22
CA GLU A 136 24.94 -15.23 23.12
C GLU A 136 23.95 -16.40 23.25
N PRO A 137 23.96 -17.39 22.35
CA PRO A 137 23.11 -18.56 22.50
C PRO A 137 23.52 -19.31 23.77
N ASP A 138 22.56 -19.49 24.68
CA ASP A 138 22.74 -20.26 25.90
C ASP A 138 23.17 -21.70 25.55
N PRO A 139 24.36 -22.15 25.98
CA PRO A 139 24.90 -23.46 25.64
C PRO A 139 24.10 -24.61 26.26
N THR A 140 23.08 -24.34 27.08
CA THR A 140 22.24 -25.36 27.71
C THR A 140 20.99 -25.74 26.89
N ILE A 141 20.67 -25.00 25.81
CA ILE A 141 19.55 -25.36 24.92
C ILE A 141 20.03 -26.40 23.91
N ASN A 142 20.12 -27.66 24.35
CA ASN A 142 20.23 -28.80 23.45
C ASN A 142 18.85 -29.06 22.83
N CYS A 143 18.66 -28.74 21.55
CA CYS A 143 17.55 -29.27 20.76
C CYS A 143 17.79 -30.78 20.59
N PRO A 144 16.93 -31.67 21.13
CA PRO A 144 17.08 -33.10 20.88
C PRO A 144 16.69 -33.37 19.41
N GLY A 145 17.69 -33.63 18.56
CA GLY A 145 17.46 -34.09 17.17
C GLY A 145 18.31 -33.46 16.07
N CYS A 146 19.32 -32.62 16.38
CA CYS A 146 20.34 -32.21 15.42
C CYS A 146 21.62 -33.01 15.58
#